data_AF-A0A9Q3F7X2-F1
#
_entry.id   AF-A0A9Q3F7X2-F1
#
_cell.length_a   1.000
_cell.length_b   1.000
_cell.length_c   1.000
_cell.angle_alpha   90.00
_cell.angle_beta   90.00
_cell.angle_gamma   90.00
#
_symmetry.space_group_name_H-M   'P 1'
#
loop_
_entity.id
_entity.type
_entity.pdbx_description
1 polymer ?
#
loop_
_entity_poly.entity_id
_entity_poly.type
_entity_poly.pdbx_seq_one_letter_code
_entity_poly.pdbx_strand_id
1 'polypeptide(L)'
;MIQIQEPKYPWEIVQMDWVTALPSGGHRSYNACLVLVDGYSKTPMFLPCHKDDTAMDTAIMIWNKVINHTGLFQNIKSYRDPKFPSELWTNHHNLFRTKLSF
;
A
#
# COMPACT_ATOMS: atom_id res chain seq x y z
N MET A 1 -18.28 -4.32 12.90
CA MET A 1 -16.86 -4.09 13.21
C MET A 1 -16.10 -5.36 12.85
N ILE A 2 -15.30 -5.34 11.78
CA ILE A 2 -14.49 -6.51 11.41
C ILE A 2 -13.36 -6.61 12.44
N GLN A 3 -13.41 -7.66 13.26
CA GLN A 3 -12.31 -8.04 14.14
C GLN A 3 -11.15 -8.49 13.25
N ILE A 4 -10.16 -7.63 13.08
CA ILE A 4 -8.93 -8.03 12.40
C ILE A 4 -8.04 -8.67 13.45
N GLN A 5 -7.72 -9.94 13.22
CA GLN A 5 -6.78 -10.69 14.02
C GLN A 5 -5.45 -9.93 14.11
N GLU A 6 -4.86 -9.92 15.31
CA GLU A 6 -3.56 -9.31 15.53
C GLU A 6 -2.51 -10.04 14.65
N PRO A 7 -1.69 -9.30 13.88
CA PRO A 7 -0.66 -9.92 13.06
C PRO A 7 0.34 -10.64 13.97
N LYS A 8 0.83 -11.79 13.51
CA LYS A 8 1.78 -12.63 14.25
C LYS A 8 3.21 -12.40 13.77
N TYR A 9 3.38 -11.95 12.53
CA TYR A 9 4.68 -11.72 11.92
C TYR A 9 4.76 -10.31 11.31
N PRO A 10 5.97 -9.72 11.24
CA PRO A 10 6.20 -8.50 10.48
C PRO A 10 5.68 -8.61 9.04
N TRP A 11 5.02 -7.55 8.58
CA TRP A 11 4.48 -7.41 7.21
C TRP A 11 3.36 -8.37 6.82
N GLU A 12 2.81 -9.14 7.76
CA GLU A 12 1.66 -10.02 7.52
C GLU A 12 0.40 -9.20 7.16
N ILE A 13 0.17 -8.12 7.90
CA ILE A 13 -0.91 -7.17 7.68
C ILE A 13 -0.27 -5.81 7.44
N VAL A 14 -0.54 -5.20 6.30
CA VAL A 14 -0.08 -3.83 6.00
C VAL A 14 -1.25 -2.87 5.95
N GLN A 15 -1.08 -1.70 6.53
CA GLN A 15 -1.99 -0.58 6.37
C GLN A 15 -1.44 0.40 5.33
N MET A 16 -2.28 0.86 4.41
CA MET A 16 -1.91 1.76 3.33
C MET A 16 -2.70 3.06 3.40
N ASP A 17 -2.03 4.19 3.17
CA ASP A 17 -2.62 5.52 3.05
C ASP A 17 -1.80 6.42 2.11
N TRP A 18 -2.41 7.47 1.57
CA TRP A 18 -1.76 8.45 0.70
C TRP A 18 -1.82 9.86 1.26
N VAL A 19 -0.68 10.54 1.24
CA VAL A 19 -0.57 11.97 1.48
C VAL A 19 -0.42 12.67 0.14
N THR A 20 -1.49 13.28 -0.39
CA THR A 20 -1.54 13.81 -1.77
C THR A 20 -1.44 15.33 -1.89
N ALA A 21 -1.54 16.08 -0.78
CA ALA A 21 -1.49 17.53 -0.76
C ALA A 21 -0.06 18.08 -0.52
N LEU A 22 0.95 17.44 -1.12
CA LEU A 22 2.34 17.86 -0.95
C LEU A 22 2.78 18.79 -2.10
N PRO A 23 3.62 19.80 -1.84
CA PRO A 23 4.26 20.55 -2.91
C PRO A 23 5.18 19.64 -3.72
N SER A 24 5.26 19.86 -5.03
CA SER A 24 6.18 19.11 -5.90
C SER A 24 7.63 19.31 -5.46
N GLY A 25 8.37 18.22 -5.24
CA GLY A 25 9.74 18.27 -4.72
C GLY A 25 10.71 17.26 -5.33
N GLY A 26 12.00 17.59 -5.23
CA GLY A 26 13.11 16.77 -5.73
C GLY A 26 13.23 16.74 -7.25
N HIS A 27 14.23 16.01 -7.77
CA HIS A 27 14.51 15.93 -9.21
C HIS A 27 13.38 15.31 -10.05
N ARG A 28 12.48 14.56 -9.42
CA ARG A 28 11.35 13.87 -10.07
C ARG A 28 10.00 14.56 -9.82
N SER A 29 10.01 15.71 -9.14
CA SER A 29 8.81 16.51 -8.85
C SER A 29 7.68 15.69 -8.21
N TYR A 30 8.01 14.81 -7.26
CA TYR A 30 7.01 14.03 -6.53
C TYR A 30 6.12 14.97 -5.74
N ASN A 31 4.81 14.73 -5.77
CA ASN A 31 3.79 15.59 -5.15
C ASN A 31 2.82 14.78 -4.26
N ALA A 32 3.11 13.51 -4.02
CA ALA A 32 2.41 12.66 -3.08
C ALA A 32 3.37 11.69 -2.39
N CYS A 33 2.90 11.07 -1.32
CA CYS A 33 3.61 10.01 -0.62
C CYS A 33 2.64 8.88 -0.28
N LEU A 34 2.95 7.67 -0.72
CA LEU A 34 2.31 6.46 -0.23
C LEU A 34 2.97 6.05 1.11
N VAL A 35 2.14 5.80 2.11
CA VAL A 35 2.57 5.36 3.44
C VAL A 35 2.12 3.91 3.62
N LEU A 36 3.08 3.03 3.87
CA LEU A 36 2.85 1.64 4.23
C LEU A 36 3.21 1.45 5.70
N VAL A 37 2.29 0.96 6.52
CA VAL A 37 2.55 0.70 7.95
C VAL A 37 2.42 -0.79 8.21
N ASP A 38 3.48 -1.39 8.74
CA ASP A 38 3.44 -2.76 9.24
C ASP A 38 2.48 -2.86 10.43
N GLY A 39 1.48 -3.73 10.31
CA GLY A 39 0.52 -3.98 11.36
C GLY A 39 1.12 -4.59 12.63
N TYR A 40 2.25 -5.30 12.51
CA TYR A 40 2.94 -5.94 13.64
C TYR A 40 3.83 -4.95 14.39
N SER A 41 4.88 -4.44 13.73
CA SER A 41 5.85 -3.55 14.38
C SER A 41 5.41 -2.10 14.47
N LYS A 42 4.31 -1.71 13.79
CA LYS A 42 3.87 -0.31 13.59
C LYS A 42 4.90 0.56 12.88
N THR A 43 5.85 -0.06 12.19
CA THR A 43 6.90 0.65 11.45
C THR A 43 6.36 1.18 10.12
N PRO A 44 6.51 2.48 9.82
CA PRO A 44 6.13 3.05 8.53
C PRO A 44 7.25 2.94 7.49
N MET A 45 6.85 2.80 6.23
CA MET A 45 7.67 3.08 5.04
C MET A 45 7.00 4.16 4.21
N PHE A 46 7.81 5.10 3.74
CA PHE A 46 7.38 6.24 2.94
C PHE A 46 7.88 6.09 1.51
N LEU A 47 6.95 6.07 0.56
CA LEU A 47 7.25 5.94 -0.85
C LEU A 47 6.83 7.23 -1.57
N PRO A 48 7.77 8.06 -2.03
CA PRO A 48 7.43 9.24 -2.81
C PRO A 48 6.83 8.80 -4.16
N CYS A 49 5.72 9.42 -4.50
CA CYS A 49 4.90 9.08 -5.66
C CYS A 49 4.22 10.33 -6.22
N HIS A 50 3.39 10.16 -7.24
CA HIS A 50 2.57 11.24 -7.80
C HIS A 50 1.11 11.02 -7.43
N LYS A 51 0.38 12.11 -7.15
CA LYS A 51 -1.05 12.07 -6.79
C LYS A 51 -1.93 11.43 -7.88
N ASP A 52 -1.44 11.50 -9.11
CA ASP A 52 -2.12 11.02 -10.32
C ASP A 52 -1.64 9.61 -10.72
N ASP A 53 -0.75 8.98 -9.93
CA ASP A 53 -0.32 7.59 -10.15
C ASP A 53 -1.54 6.65 -10.18
N THR A 54 -1.55 5.76 -11.17
CA THR A 54 -2.60 4.75 -11.28
C THR A 54 -2.39 3.65 -10.25
N ALA A 55 -3.41 2.80 -10.07
CA ALA A 55 -3.25 1.62 -9.22
C ALA A 55 -2.18 0.65 -9.78
N MET A 56 -1.96 0.61 -11.09
CA MET A 56 -0.89 -0.20 -11.69
C MET A 56 0.49 0.39 -11.38
N ASP A 57 0.65 1.71 -11.52
CA ASP A 57 1.91 2.40 -11.17
C ASP A 57 2.26 2.16 -9.70
N THR A 58 1.25 2.25 -8.83
CA THR A 58 1.37 1.92 -7.41
C THR A 58 1.81 0.48 -7.19
N ALA A 59 1.15 -0.49 -7.83
CA ALA A 59 1.48 -1.91 -7.66
C ALA A 59 2.91 -2.22 -8.12
N ILE A 60 3.33 -1.67 -9.26
CA ILE A 60 4.71 -1.79 -9.78
C ILE A 60 5.71 -1.15 -8.80
N MET A 61 5.38 0.02 -8.24
CA MET A 61 6.23 0.70 -7.27
C MET A 61 6.41 -0.15 -6.00
N ILE A 62 5.33 -0.72 -5.45
CA ILE A 62 5.38 -1.60 -4.27
C ILE A 62 6.21 -2.84 -4.58
N TRP A 63 5.98 -3.49 -5.72
CA TRP A 63 6.74 -4.66 -6.14
C TRP A 63 8.24 -4.39 -6.16
N ASN A 64 8.64 -3.31 -6.84
CA ASN A 64 10.05 -2.99 -7.04
C ASN A 64 10.75 -2.47 -5.79
N LYS A 65 10.04 -1.71 -4.93
CA LYS A 65 10.67 -0.99 -3.80
C LYS A 65 10.41 -1.62 -2.44
N VAL A 66 9.45 -2.54 -2.31
CA VAL A 66 8.98 -3.01 -1.00
C VAL A 66 9.08 -4.50 -0.84
N ILE A 67 8.56 -5.27 -1.81
CA ILE A 67 8.42 -6.72 -1.67
C ILE A 67 9.76 -7.42 -1.43
N ASN A 68 10.86 -6.91 -2.01
CA ASN A 68 12.21 -7.43 -1.77
C ASN A 68 12.69 -7.27 -0.32
N HIS A 69 12.15 -6.31 0.42
CA HIS A 69 12.52 -6.03 1.83
C HIS A 69 11.56 -6.68 2.82
N THR A 70 10.28 -6.79 2.47
CA THR A 70 9.21 -7.22 3.39
C THR A 70 8.72 -8.65 3.15
N GLY A 71 8.96 -9.20 1.96
CA GLY A 71 8.18 -10.33 1.45
C GLY A 71 6.77 -9.89 1.01
N LEU A 72 5.94 -10.87 0.67
CA LEU A 72 4.55 -10.65 0.25
C LEU A 72 3.64 -10.39 1.44
N PHE A 73 2.80 -9.36 1.34
CA PHE A 73 1.75 -9.09 2.31
C PHE A 73 0.67 -10.16 2.23
N GLN A 74 0.13 -10.61 3.38
CA GLN A 74 -0.99 -11.54 3.39
C GLN A 74 -2.32 -10.81 3.35
N ASN A 75 -2.41 -9.67 4.05
CA ASN A 75 -3.60 -8.82 4.09
C ASN A 75 -3.21 -7.35 3.93
N ILE A 76 -3.96 -6.63 3.11
CA ILE A 76 -3.82 -5.19 2.90
C ILE A 76 -5.08 -4.52 3.46
N LYS A 77 -4.88 -3.52 4.32
CA LYS A 77 -5.93 -2.62 4.77
C LYS A 77 -5.67 -1.24 4.21
N SER A 78 -6.57 -0.76 3.38
CA SER A 78 -6.51 0.62 2.91
C SER A 78 -7.46 1.47 3.73
N TYR A 79 -6.93 2.53 4.33
CA TYR A 79 -7.78 3.53 4.96
C TYR A 79 -7.80 4.73 4.02
N ARG A 80 -8.97 4.97 3.39
CA ARG A 80 -9.34 6.22 2.69
C ARG A 80 -8.78 6.46 1.29
N ASP A 81 -9.02 5.55 0.35
CA ASP A 81 -9.08 5.95 -1.06
C ASP A 81 -10.25 5.27 -1.81
N PRO A 82 -11.19 6.02 -2.43
CA PRO A 82 -12.20 5.46 -3.34
C PRO A 82 -11.61 4.77 -4.59
N LYS A 83 -10.29 4.87 -4.84
CA LYS A 83 -9.55 4.10 -5.86
C LYS A 83 -9.25 2.65 -5.45
N PHE A 84 -9.40 2.29 -4.17
CA PHE A 84 -9.10 0.95 -3.66
C PHE A 84 -10.12 -0.14 -4.04
N PRO A 85 -11.44 0.10 -4.16
CA PRO A 85 -12.36 -0.87 -4.75
C PRO A 85 -12.27 -0.92 -6.30
N SER A 86 -11.12 -0.56 -6.90
CA SER A 86 -10.94 -0.71 -8.35
C SER A 86 -10.59 -2.16 -8.71
N GLU A 87 -11.05 -2.57 -9.89
CA GLU A 87 -10.82 -3.88 -10.51
C GLU A 87 -9.34 -4.33 -10.48
N LEU A 88 -8.41 -3.36 -10.42
CA LEU A 88 -6.98 -3.58 -10.30
C LEU A 88 -6.56 -4.28 -8.99
N TRP A 89 -7.11 -3.89 -7.85
CA TRP A 89 -6.80 -4.56 -6.58
C TRP A 89 -7.43 -5.96 -6.54
N THR A 90 -8.66 -6.13 -7.05
CA THR A 90 -9.28 -7.45 -7.21
C THR A 90 -8.42 -8.37 -8.10
N ASN A 91 -7.90 -7.85 -9.20
CA ASN A 91 -7.01 -8.60 -10.10
C ASN A 91 -5.64 -8.89 -9.45
N HIS A 92 -5.09 -7.95 -8.70
CA HIS A 92 -3.89 -8.17 -7.88
C HIS A 92 -4.13 -9.28 -6.84
N HIS A 93 -5.23 -9.23 -6.08
CA HIS A 93 -5.60 -10.26 -5.12
C HIS A 93 -5.81 -11.64 -5.76
N ASN A 94 -6.43 -11.70 -6.95
CA ASN A 94 -6.58 -12.94 -7.71
C ASN A 94 -5.23 -13.51 -8.17
N LEU A 95 -4.29 -12.63 -8.58
CA LEU A 95 -2.92 -13.01 -8.96
C LEU A 95 -2.12 -13.53 -7.75
N PHE A 96 -2.32 -12.95 -6.57
CA PHE A 96 -1.51 -13.23 -5.37
C PHE A 96 -2.19 -14.15 -4.32
N ARG A 97 -3.44 -14.58 -4.54
CA ARG A 97 -4.26 -15.36 -3.59
C ARG A 97 -4.37 -14.73 -2.20
N THR A 98 -4.34 -13.40 -2.10
CA THR A 98 -4.44 -12.66 -0.83
C THR A 98 -5.87 -12.14 -0.60
N LYS A 99 -6.26 -11.91 0.66
CA LYS A 99 -7.61 -11.41 0.98
C LYS A 99 -7.62 -9.89 1.11
N LEU A 100 -8.49 -9.23 0.35
CA LEU A 100 -8.81 -7.82 0.55
C LEU A 100 -9.87 -7.68 1.64
N SER A 101 -9.64 -6.78 2.58
CA SER A 101 -10.61 -6.43 3.62
C SER A 101 -10.77 -4.92 3.67
N PHE A 102 -12.01 -4.45 3.46
CA PHE A 102 -12.40 -3.04 3.58
C PHE A 102 -12.77 -2.70 5.04
#